data_AF-A0A1G2HTA1-F1
#
_entry.id   AF-A0A1G2HTA1-F1
#
_cell.length_a   1.000
_cell.length_b   1.000
_cell.length_c   1.000
_cell.angle_alpha   90.00
_cell.angle_beta   90.00
_cell.angle_gamma   90.00
#
_symmetry.space_group_name_H-M   'P 1'
#
loop_
_entity.id
_entity.type
_entity.pdbx_description
1 polymer ?
#
loop_
_entity_poly.entity_id
_entity_poly.type
_entity_poly.pdbx_seq_one_letter_code
_entity_poly.pdbx_strand_id
1 'polypeptide(L)'
;MLDDKDVEKLVEVFATKEDLKELVTKNDFDEFKDKSLSKLDKILEGIVPLKEEKTIKDEQDMRQKKVLEIHNNALKKNKILSEEQVSEIDKLRVF
;
A
#
# COMPACT_ATOMS: atom_id res chain seq x y z
N MET A 1 -43.57 25.88 38.69
CA MET A 1 -42.60 26.96 38.47
C MET A 1 -41.25 26.38 38.86
N LEU A 2 -40.21 26.63 38.06
CA LEU A 2 -38.84 26.26 38.44
C LEU A 2 -38.43 27.13 39.63
N ASP A 3 -37.76 26.54 40.62
CA ASP A 3 -37.23 27.24 41.79
C ASP A 3 -35.69 27.38 41.73
N ASP A 4 -35.12 28.14 42.66
CA ASP A 4 -33.67 28.42 42.66
C ASP A 4 -32.81 27.16 42.82
N LYS A 5 -33.33 26.12 43.49
CA LYS A 5 -32.65 24.82 43.60
C LYS A 5 -32.65 24.06 42.28
N ASP A 6 -33.70 24.20 41.48
CA ASP A 6 -33.73 23.64 40.13
C ASP A 6 -32.68 24.32 39.24
N VAL A 7 -32.47 25.64 39.38
CA VAL A 7 -31.46 26.40 38.62
C VAL A 7 -30.04 26.04 39.04
N GLU A 8 -29.74 25.87 40.34
CA GLU A 8 -28.43 25.43 40.82
C GLU A 8 -28.02 24.07 40.25
N LYS A 9 -28.94 23.10 40.28
CA LYS A 9 -28.70 21.76 39.70
C LYS A 9 -28.45 21.79 38.21
N LEU A 10 -29.11 22.70 37.48
CA LEU A 10 -28.89 22.89 36.05
C LEU A 10 -27.47 23.40 35.79
N VAL A 11 -27.00 24.37 36.55
CA VAL A 11 -25.66 24.96 36.39
C VAL A 11 -24.54 23.95 36.66
N GLU A 12 -24.71 23.03 37.60
CA GLU A 12 -23.75 21.95 37.87
C GLU A 12 -23.64 20.92 36.73
N VAL A 13 -24.67 20.79 35.89
CA VAL A 13 -24.72 19.78 34.80
C VAL A 13 -24.31 20.38 33.45
N PHE A 14 -24.38 21.71 33.29
CA PHE A 14 -23.96 22.37 32.06
C PHE A 14 -22.44 22.44 31.96
N ALA A 15 -21.90 21.94 30.84
CA ALA A 15 -20.50 22.14 30.50
C ALA A 15 -20.18 23.63 30.37
N THR A 16 -19.10 24.05 31.02
CA THR A 16 -18.60 25.42 30.96
C THR A 16 -17.82 25.66 29.66
N LYS A 17 -17.57 26.94 29.35
CA LYS A 17 -16.75 27.29 28.18
C LYS A 17 -15.31 26.76 28.27
N GLU A 18 -14.79 26.56 29.48
CA GLU A 18 -13.47 25.96 29.68
C GLU A 18 -13.51 24.44 29.42
N ASP A 19 -14.56 23.74 29.86
CA ASP A 19 -14.75 22.30 29.58
C ASP A 19 -14.81 22.00 28.06
N LEU A 20 -15.34 22.95 27.28
CA LEU A 20 -15.41 22.84 25.82
C LEU A 20 -14.06 23.10 25.11
N LYS A 21 -13.04 23.63 25.80
CA LYS A 21 -11.69 23.83 25.21
C LYS A 21 -10.86 22.55 25.19
N GLU A 22 -11.18 21.58 26.04
CA GLU A 22 -10.55 20.25 26.00
C GLU A 22 -11.10 19.36 24.88
N LEU A 23 -12.20 19.78 24.23
CA LEU A 23 -12.73 19.10 23.06
C LEU A 23 -11.91 19.43 21.82
N VAL A 24 -11.66 18.41 20.99
CA VAL A 24 -11.06 18.55 19.67
C VAL A 24 -11.84 19.60 18.89
N THR A 25 -11.17 20.71 18.55
CA THR A 25 -11.79 21.75 17.76
C THR A 25 -11.91 21.30 16.30
N LYS A 26 -12.77 21.95 15.52
CA LYS A 26 -12.84 21.70 14.08
C LYS A 26 -11.47 21.88 13.41
N ASN A 27 -10.69 22.86 13.86
CA ASN A 27 -9.35 23.11 13.33
C ASN A 27 -8.39 21.95 13.64
N ASP A 28 -8.43 21.40 14.85
CA ASP A 28 -7.60 20.24 15.22
C ASP A 28 -7.98 19.01 14.38
N PHE A 29 -9.28 18.83 14.13
CA PHE A 29 -9.77 17.76 13.27
C PHE A 29 -9.35 17.94 11.81
N ASP A 30 -9.43 19.16 11.28
CA ASP A 30 -9.00 19.49 9.91
C ASP A 30 -7.49 19.30 9.75
N GLU A 31 -6.68 19.74 10.72
CA GLU A 31 -5.24 19.53 10.70
C GLU A 31 -4.88 18.04 10.78
N PHE A 32 -5.57 17.29 11.63
CA PHE A 32 -5.40 15.84 11.71
C PHE A 32 -5.76 15.15 10.38
N LYS A 33 -6.88 15.56 9.77
CA LYS A 33 -7.35 15.04 8.49
C LYS A 33 -6.35 15.32 7.38
N ASP A 34 -5.87 16.55 7.26
CA ASP A 34 -4.93 16.95 6.21
C ASP A 34 -3.57 16.26 6.37
N LYS A 35 -3.06 16.14 7.59
CA LYS A 35 -1.85 15.35 7.88
C LYS A 35 -2.04 13.88 7.54
N SER A 36 -3.22 13.32 7.83
CA SER A 36 -3.52 11.92 7.54
C SER A 36 -3.61 11.66 6.05
N LEU A 37 -4.32 12.51 5.30
CA LEU A 37 -4.42 12.42 3.84
C LEU A 37 -3.04 12.56 3.19
N SER A 38 -2.24 13.55 3.61
CA SER A 38 -0.88 13.75 3.09
C SER A 38 0.04 12.54 3.33
N LYS A 39 -0.13 11.83 4.46
CA LYS A 39 0.63 10.60 4.73
C LYS A 39 0.16 9.45 3.84
N LEU A 40 -1.14 9.31 3.61
CA LEU A 40 -1.70 8.30 2.71
C LEU A 40 -1.23 8.52 1.27
N ASP A 41 -1.19 9.77 0.80
CA ASP A 41 -0.69 10.11 -0.54
C ASP A 41 0.77 9.67 -0.71
N LYS A 42 1.64 9.97 0.27
CA LYS A 42 3.04 9.52 0.25
C LYS A 42 3.18 7.99 0.24
N ILE A 43 2.31 7.29 0.95
CA ILE A 43 2.29 5.82 0.94
C ILE A 43 1.88 5.31 -0.44
N LEU A 44 0.86 5.91 -1.06
CA LEU A 44 0.41 5.55 -2.40
C LEU A 44 1.50 5.82 -3.45
N GLU A 45 2.16 6.98 -3.40
CA GLU A 45 3.30 7.33 -4.24
C GLU A 45 4.43 6.29 -4.14
N GLY A 46 4.68 5.73 -2.96
CA GLY A 46 5.67 4.67 -2.78
C GLY A 46 5.22 3.29 -3.28
N ILE A 47 3.92 2.98 -3.20
CA ILE A 47 3.38 1.66 -3.59
C ILE A 47 3.29 1.49 -5.12
N VAL A 48 2.96 2.55 -5.86
CA VAL A 48 2.84 2.51 -7.32
C VAL A 48 4.10 1.96 -8.01
N PRO A 49 5.31 2.53 -7.79
CA PRO A 49 6.52 2.04 -8.44
C PRO A 49 6.88 0.61 -7.98
N LEU A 50 6.62 0.26 -6.72
CA LEU A 50 6.84 -1.10 -6.22
C LEU A 50 5.94 -2.13 -6.91
N LYS A 51 4.69 -1.76 -7.22
CA LYS A 51 3.77 -2.63 -7.95
C LYS A 51 4.25 -2.84 -9.38
N GLU A 52 4.69 -1.78 -10.05
CA GLU A 52 5.25 -1.84 -11.41
C GLU A 52 6.53 -2.67 -11.43
N GLU A 53 7.47 -2.42 -10.51
CA GLU A 53 8.71 -3.18 -10.35
C GLU A 53 8.41 -4.66 -10.10
N LYS A 54 7.44 -4.97 -9.23
CA LYS A 54 7.04 -6.35 -8.97
C LYS A 54 6.48 -7.03 -10.22
N THR A 55 5.63 -6.36 -11.00
CA THR A 55 5.10 -6.93 -12.24
C THR A 55 6.23 -7.22 -13.23
N ILE A 56 7.18 -6.29 -13.41
CA ILE A 56 8.35 -6.50 -14.27
C ILE A 56 9.19 -7.68 -13.77
N LYS A 57 9.43 -7.77 -12.46
CA LYS A 57 10.18 -8.85 -11.84
C LYS A 57 9.50 -10.21 -12.03
N ASP A 58 8.19 -10.29 -11.78
CA ASP A 58 7.42 -11.53 -11.96
C ASP A 58 7.49 -12.00 -13.43
N GLU A 59 7.43 -11.08 -14.40
CA GLU A 59 7.61 -11.41 -15.82
C GLU A 59 9.04 -11.90 -16.12
N GLN A 60 10.07 -11.25 -15.56
CA GLN A 60 11.45 -11.68 -15.72
C GLN A 60 11.68 -13.07 -15.13
N ASP A 61 11.18 -13.34 -13.93
CA ASP A 61 11.26 -14.64 -13.24
C ASP A 61 10.58 -15.74 -14.06
N MET A 62 9.42 -15.46 -14.68
CA MET A 62 8.75 -16.39 -15.59
C MET A 62 9.60 -16.73 -16.82
N ARG A 63 10.24 -15.73 -17.44
CA ARG A 63 11.10 -15.96 -18.60
C ARG A 63 12.35 -16.76 -18.21
N GLN A 64 12.99 -16.42 -17.09
CA GLN A 64 14.14 -17.17 -16.56
C GLN A 64 13.77 -18.63 -16.25
N LYS A 65 12.60 -18.87 -15.63
CA LYS A 65 12.10 -20.22 -15.37
C LYS A 65 11.94 -21.03 -16.67
N LYS A 66 11.41 -20.45 -17.73
CA LYS A 66 11.32 -21.12 -19.04
C LYS A 66 12.69 -21.47 -19.61
N VAL A 67 13.68 -20.58 -19.50
CA VAL A 67 15.06 -20.88 -19.92
C VAL A 67 15.61 -22.09 -19.16
N LEU A 68 15.39 -22.17 -17.85
CA LEU A 68 15.81 -23.31 -17.03
C LEU A 68 15.09 -24.60 -17.42
N GLU A 69 13.80 -24.55 -17.73
CA GLU A 69 13.04 -25.71 -18.23
C GLU A 69 13.60 -26.22 -19.55
N ILE A 70 13.93 -25.32 -20.49
CA ILE A 70 14.56 -25.66 -21.77
C ILE A 70 15.93 -26.33 -21.52
N HIS A 71 16.78 -25.74 -20.67
CA HIS A 71 18.08 -26.32 -20.32
C HIS A 71 17.93 -27.71 -19.69
N ASN A 72 17.03 -27.88 -18.72
CA ASN A 72 16.78 -29.16 -18.07
C ASN A 72 16.30 -30.23 -19.06
N ASN A 73 15.43 -29.86 -19.99
CA ASN A 73 14.95 -30.77 -21.03
C ASN A 73 16.07 -31.18 -21.99
N ALA A 74 16.92 -30.23 -22.39
CA ALA A 74 18.10 -30.50 -23.22
C ALA A 74 19.09 -31.44 -22.51
N LEU A 75 19.38 -31.17 -21.24
CA LEU A 75 20.25 -32.01 -20.39
C LEU A 75 19.69 -33.44 -20.22
N LYS A 76 18.37 -33.61 -20.19
CA LYS A 76 17.75 -34.94 -20.11
C LYS A 76 17.81 -35.70 -21.43
N LYS A 77 17.56 -35.04 -22.56
CA LYS A 77 17.46 -35.68 -23.87
C LYS A 77 18.83 -35.90 -24.52
N ASN A 78 19.57 -34.82 -24.73
CA ASN A 78 20.73 -34.80 -25.62
C ASN A 78 22.01 -34.35 -24.92
N LYS A 79 21.94 -33.90 -23.66
CA LYS A 79 23.04 -33.31 -22.87
C LYS A 79 23.58 -31.97 -23.41
N ILE A 80 23.03 -31.47 -24.51
CA ILE A 80 23.33 -30.20 -25.16
C ILE A 80 22.03 -29.59 -25.72
N LEU A 81 21.98 -28.25 -25.82
CA LEU A 81 20.88 -27.50 -26.46
C LEU A 81 20.87 -27.72 -27.99
N SER A 82 19.69 -27.90 -28.57
CA SER A 82 19.52 -27.86 -30.04
C SER A 82 19.42 -26.42 -30.54
N GLU A 83 19.64 -26.21 -31.85
CA GLU A 83 19.47 -24.90 -32.50
C GLU A 83 18.06 -24.31 -32.28
N GLU A 84 17.03 -25.16 -32.30
CA GLU A 84 15.65 -24.74 -32.03
C GLU A 84 15.47 -24.26 -30.59
N GLN A 85 16.06 -24.96 -29.61
CA GLN A 85 16.01 -24.57 -28.20
C GLN A 85 16.79 -23.27 -27.93
N VAL A 86 17.92 -23.06 -28.62
CA VAL A 86 18.66 -21.80 -28.57
C VAL A 86 17.82 -20.66 -29.13
N SER A 87 17.20 -20.86 -30.30
CA SER A 87 16.30 -19.86 -30.90
C SER A 87 15.11 -19.53 -29.99
N GLU A 88 14.58 -20.52 -29.26
CA GLU A 88 13.49 -20.31 -28.29
C GLU A 88 13.96 -19.47 -27.10
N ILE A 89 15.16 -19.73 -26.56
CA ILE A 89 15.76 -18.93 -25.49
C ILE A 89 15.97 -17.48 -25.94
N ASP A 90 16.49 -17.26 -27.15
CA ASP A 90 16.72 -15.90 -27.69
C ASP A 90 15.42 -15.09 -27.78
N LYS A 91 14.30 -15.74 -28.15
CA LYS A 91 12.98 -15.09 -28.20
C LYS A 91 12.46 -14.66 -26.83
N LEU A 92 12.88 -15.31 -25.75
CA LEU A 92 12.48 -14.94 -24.40
C LEU A 92 13.11 -13.62 -23.93
N ARG A 93 14.18 -13.14 -24.61
CA ARG A 93 14.86 -11.87 -24.31
C ARG A 93 15.18 -11.72 -22.82
N VAL A 94 15.75 -12.78 -22.24
CA VAL A 94 16.17 -12.82 -20.83
C VAL A 94 17.53 -12.15 -20.63
N PHE A 95 18.35 -12.16 -21.68
CA PHE A 95 19.72 -11.65 -21.71
C PHE A 95 19.84 -10.55 -22.75
#